data_AF-A0A9X3QX51-F1
#
_entry.id   AF-A0A9X3QX51-F1
#
_cell.length_a   1.000
_cell.length_b   1.000
_cell.length_c   1.000
_cell.angle_alpha   90.00
_cell.angle_beta   90.00
_cell.angle_gamma   90.00
#
_symmetry.space_group_name_H-M   'P 1'
#
loop_
_entity.id
_entity.type
_entity.pdbx_description
1 polymer ?
#
loop_
_entity_poly.entity_id
_entity_poly.type
_entity_poly.pdbx_seq_one_letter_code
_entity_poly.pdbx_strand_id
1 'polypeptide(L)'
;MSETSRVKPNPQVLRFIENAPNLTIPAAAIVEFQQGIMQLCSRDPVKAVRLTSWYQGLIATGMPILETGKDVAEVWGNLAADPKLRNLMVSHPGAKRIRFGQDLHIAAAALVSQLPIATFNVKDFLLINSYYPLPGIYNPQDDTWHARSLMSFPLAERASASQ
;
A
#
# COMPACT_ATOMS: atom_id res chain seq x y z
N MET A 1 5.35 4.35 6.18
CA MET A 1 4.80 5.63 6.69
C MET A 1 4.56 5.60 8.20
N SER A 2 3.69 4.75 8.75
CA SER A 2 3.43 4.72 10.21
C SER A 2 4.65 4.44 11.10
N GLU A 3 5.74 3.88 10.56
CA GLU A 3 7.03 3.73 11.23
C GLU A 3 7.55 5.05 11.85
N THR A 4 7.28 6.20 11.21
CA THR A 4 7.73 7.51 11.70
C THR A 4 6.99 7.99 12.96
N SER A 5 5.88 7.33 13.32
CA SER A 5 5.15 7.60 14.57
C SER A 5 5.73 6.91 15.80
N ARG A 6 6.68 5.98 15.61
CA ARG A 6 7.26 5.20 16.71
C ARG A 6 8.22 6.06 17.53
N VAL A 7 8.37 5.71 18.82
CA VAL A 7 9.35 6.36 19.71
C VAL A 7 10.78 6.26 19.18
N LYS A 8 11.10 5.15 18.52
CA LYS A 8 12.37 4.92 17.83
C LYS A 8 12.08 4.42 16.41
N PRO A 9 11.88 5.34 15.44
CA PRO A 9 11.65 4.97 14.06
C PRO A 9 12.87 4.24 13.47
N ASN A 10 12.64 3.37 12.49
CA ASN A 10 13.74 2.79 11.73
C ASN A 10 14.50 3.90 10.95
N PRO A 11 15.81 4.08 11.17
CA PRO A 11 16.59 5.13 10.52
C PRO A 11 16.63 4.99 8.99
N GLN A 12 16.54 3.77 8.45
CA GLN A 12 16.50 3.56 7.00
C GLN A 12 15.20 4.07 6.38
N VAL A 13 14.09 3.95 7.09
CA VAL A 13 12.81 4.51 6.63
C VAL A 13 12.83 6.03 6.66
N LEU A 14 13.44 6.63 7.68
CA LEU A 14 13.60 8.09 7.74
C LEU A 14 14.44 8.58 6.58
N ARG A 15 15.60 7.95 6.34
CA ARG A 15 16.46 8.25 5.18
C ARG A 15 15.71 8.11 3.87
N PHE A 16 14.94 7.04 3.69
CA PHE A 16 14.12 6.88 2.50
C PHE A 16 13.13 8.03 2.33
N ILE A 17 12.41 8.41 3.38
CA ILE A 17 11.42 9.50 3.30
C ILE A 17 12.08 10.85 2.98
N GLU A 18 13.25 11.11 3.54
CA GLU A 18 14.00 12.35 3.32
C GLU A 18 14.57 12.45 1.90
N ASN A 19 14.99 11.32 1.31
CA ASN A 19 15.70 11.30 0.03
C ASN A 19 14.85 10.89 -1.17
N ALA A 20 13.70 10.25 -0.96
CA ALA A 20 12.86 9.80 -2.06
C ALA A 20 12.13 10.99 -2.69
N PRO A 21 12.33 11.25 -4.00
CA PRO A 21 11.59 12.28 -4.70
C PRO A 21 10.13 11.86 -4.86
N ASN A 22 9.21 12.82 -4.77
CA ASN A 22 7.81 12.68 -5.20
C ASN A 22 7.04 11.53 -4.50
N LEU A 23 7.20 11.38 -3.19
CA LEU A 23 6.41 10.43 -2.41
C LEU A 23 4.92 10.78 -2.46
N THR A 24 4.09 9.76 -2.63
CA THR A 24 2.63 9.87 -2.55
C THR A 24 2.06 8.86 -1.57
N ILE A 25 0.92 9.20 -0.97
CA ILE A 25 0.21 8.33 -0.03
C ILE A 25 -1.01 7.76 -0.75
N PRO A 26 -1.12 6.43 -0.99
CA PRO A 26 -2.35 5.88 -1.53
C PRO A 26 -3.49 6.02 -0.53
N ALA A 27 -4.70 6.36 -1.00
CA ALA A 27 -5.89 6.48 -0.16
C ALA A 27 -6.15 5.23 0.71
N ALA A 28 -5.76 4.05 0.23
CA ALA A 28 -5.74 2.80 0.99
C ALA A 28 -5.00 2.92 2.34
N ALA A 29 -3.83 3.55 2.35
CA ALA A 29 -3.02 3.73 3.56
C ALA A 29 -3.70 4.69 4.54
N ILE A 30 -4.44 5.69 4.05
CA ILE A 30 -5.24 6.58 4.89
C ILE A 30 -6.34 5.78 5.61
N VAL A 31 -7.05 4.91 4.89
CA VAL A 31 -8.04 4.00 5.49
C VAL A 31 -7.38 3.14 6.57
N GLU A 32 -6.20 2.57 6.32
CA GLU A 32 -5.48 1.79 7.33
C GLU A 32 -5.08 2.61 8.56
N PHE A 33 -4.63 3.86 8.39
CA PHE A 33 -4.31 4.75 9.51
C PHE A 33 -5.55 5.04 10.36
N GLN A 34 -6.67 5.40 9.73
CA GLN A 34 -7.91 5.70 10.42
C GLN A 34 -8.45 4.48 11.17
N GLN A 35 -8.44 3.31 10.53
CA GLN A 35 -8.84 2.05 11.18
C GLN A 35 -7.96 1.72 12.38
N GLY A 36 -6.63 1.85 12.24
CA GLY A 36 -5.69 1.61 13.33
C GLY A 36 -5.90 2.54 14.52
N ILE A 37 -6.11 3.83 14.26
CA ILE A 37 -6.43 4.84 15.28
C ILE A 37 -7.74 4.48 15.98
N MET A 38 -8.81 4.21 15.22
CA MET A 38 -10.13 3.92 15.78
C MET A 38 -10.14 2.65 16.63
N GLN A 39 -9.42 1.61 16.21
CA GLN A 39 -9.27 0.38 16.99
C GLN A 39 -8.53 0.60 18.31
N LEU A 40 -7.64 1.59 18.37
CA LEU A 40 -6.93 1.93 19.60
C LEU A 40 -7.77 2.77 20.56
N CYS A 41 -8.76 3.53 20.09
CA CYS A 41 -9.59 4.36 20.96
C CYS A 41 -10.21 3.58 22.14
N SER A 42 -10.61 2.32 21.93
CA SER A 42 -11.20 1.47 22.97
C SER A 42 -10.18 0.74 23.85
N ARG A 43 -8.90 0.68 23.45
CA ARG A 43 -7.86 -0.14 24.10
C ARG A 43 -6.75 0.69 24.74
N ASP A 44 -6.34 1.77 24.09
CA ASP A 44 -5.26 2.67 24.49
C ASP A 44 -5.53 4.07 23.90
N PRO A 45 -6.42 4.86 24.54
CA PRO A 45 -6.82 6.17 24.03
C PRO A 45 -5.66 7.17 24.00
N VAL A 46 -4.67 7.04 24.91
CA VAL A 46 -3.48 7.91 24.93
C VAL A 46 -2.65 7.69 23.67
N LYS A 47 -2.42 6.43 23.28
CA LYS A 47 -1.74 6.11 22.04
C LYS A 47 -2.54 6.51 20.81
N ALA A 48 -3.87 6.38 20.84
CA ALA A 48 -4.73 6.84 19.77
C ALA A 48 -4.56 8.35 19.51
N VAL A 49 -4.60 9.18 20.55
CA VAL A 49 -4.38 10.65 20.44
C VAL A 49 -3.00 10.97 19.84
N ARG A 50 -1.96 10.26 20.27
CA ARG A 50 -0.60 10.44 19.72
C ARG A 50 -0.54 10.11 18.22
N LEU A 51 -1.15 8.99 17.81
CA LEU A 51 -1.21 8.60 16.40
C LEU A 51 -2.07 9.53 15.56
N THR A 52 -3.18 10.03 16.09
CA THR A 52 -3.99 11.07 15.44
C THR A 52 -3.16 12.33 15.22
N SER A 53 -2.44 12.79 16.23
CA SER A 53 -1.60 14.00 16.12
C SER A 53 -0.49 13.81 15.08
N TRP A 54 0.15 12.64 15.06
CA TRP A 54 1.13 12.28 14.03
C TRP A 54 0.51 12.27 12.62
N TYR A 55 -0.68 11.67 12.45
CA TYR A 55 -1.37 11.62 11.17
C TYR A 55 -1.72 13.03 10.67
N GLN A 56 -2.24 13.90 11.54
CA GLN A 56 -2.52 15.29 11.17
C GLN A 56 -1.25 16.03 10.76
N GLY A 57 -0.13 15.80 11.47
CA GLY A 57 1.18 16.33 11.08
C GLY A 57 1.63 15.84 9.70
N LEU A 58 1.44 14.55 9.39
CA LEU A 58 1.74 13.97 8.07
C LEU A 58 0.92 14.63 6.97
N ILE A 59 -0.40 14.79 7.16
CA ILE A 59 -1.26 15.45 6.17
C ILE A 59 -0.88 16.92 5.99
N ALA A 60 -0.53 17.62 7.07
CA ALA A 60 -0.11 19.01 7.03
C ALA A 60 1.20 19.24 6.23
N THR A 61 1.99 18.19 5.96
CA THR A 61 3.16 18.29 5.07
C THR A 61 2.78 18.60 3.61
N GLY A 62 1.52 18.39 3.23
CA GLY A 62 1.08 18.54 1.84
C GLY A 62 1.54 17.40 0.93
N MET A 63 2.00 16.27 1.49
CA MET A 63 2.35 15.08 0.70
C MET A 63 1.15 14.66 -0.16
N PRO A 64 1.32 14.52 -1.49
CA PRO A 64 0.20 14.21 -2.37
C PRO A 64 -0.46 12.88 -2.02
N ILE A 65 -1.79 12.86 -2.08
CA ILE A 65 -2.60 11.65 -1.90
C ILE A 65 -2.92 11.11 -3.29
N LEU A 66 -2.66 9.81 -3.48
CA LEU A 66 -3.09 9.09 -4.67
C LEU A 66 -4.52 8.61 -4.43
N GLU A 67 -5.47 9.39 -4.95
CA GLU A 67 -6.91 9.20 -4.81
C GLU A 67 -7.43 7.95 -5.53
N THR A 68 -8.54 7.40 -5.04
CA THR A 68 -9.23 6.27 -5.68
C THR A 68 -10.23 6.77 -6.72
N GLY A 69 -9.73 7.00 -7.93
CA GLY A 69 -10.57 7.29 -9.10
C GLY A 69 -11.22 6.04 -9.72
N LYS A 70 -12.03 6.25 -10.76
CA LYS A 70 -12.71 5.18 -11.52
C LYS A 70 -11.73 4.08 -11.96
N ASP A 71 -10.60 4.45 -12.55
CA ASP A 71 -9.64 3.49 -13.11
C ASP A 71 -9.00 2.63 -12.01
N VAL A 72 -8.69 3.23 -10.86
CA VAL A 72 -8.17 2.49 -9.69
C VAL A 72 -9.23 1.53 -9.16
N ALA A 73 -10.48 1.96 -9.09
CA ALA A 73 -11.59 1.12 -8.63
C ALA A 73 -11.85 -0.07 -9.57
N GLU A 74 -11.80 0.14 -10.89
CA GLU A 74 -11.95 -0.92 -11.90
C GLU A 74 -10.82 -1.95 -11.79
N VAL A 75 -9.55 -1.51 -11.72
CA VAL A 75 -8.42 -2.42 -11.53
C VAL A 75 -8.52 -3.15 -10.20
N TRP A 76 -8.87 -2.46 -9.12
CA TRP A 76 -9.02 -3.09 -7.80
C TRP A 76 -10.11 -4.16 -7.81
N GLY A 77 -11.25 -3.91 -8.44
CA GLY A 77 -12.33 -4.89 -8.61
C GLY A 77 -11.86 -6.14 -9.34
N ASN A 78 -11.09 -5.97 -10.42
CA ASN A 78 -10.50 -7.09 -11.16
C ASN A 78 -9.53 -7.90 -10.29
N LEU A 79 -8.63 -7.24 -9.56
CA LEU A 79 -7.69 -7.91 -8.65
C LEU A 79 -8.42 -8.66 -7.52
N ALA A 80 -9.47 -8.05 -6.95
CA ALA A 80 -10.26 -8.64 -5.87
C ALA A 80 -11.08 -9.86 -6.31
N ALA A 81 -11.46 -9.91 -7.59
CA ALA A 81 -12.18 -11.04 -8.19
C ALA A 81 -11.26 -12.22 -8.56
N ASP A 82 -9.95 -12.02 -8.70
CA ASP A 82 -9.03 -13.11 -9.08
C ASP A 82 -8.89 -14.14 -7.94
N PRO A 83 -9.28 -15.41 -8.15
CA PRO A 83 -9.16 -16.46 -7.14
C PRO A 83 -7.72 -16.67 -6.64
N LYS A 84 -6.71 -16.39 -7.47
CA LYS A 84 -5.28 -16.52 -7.13
C LYS A 84 -4.83 -15.49 -6.09
N LEU A 85 -5.60 -14.42 -5.89
CA LEU A 85 -5.36 -13.35 -4.92
C LEU A 85 -6.37 -13.35 -3.75
N ARG A 86 -7.25 -14.36 -3.67
CA ARG A 86 -8.33 -14.44 -2.67
C ARG A 86 -7.82 -14.35 -1.23
N ASN A 87 -6.65 -14.89 -0.95
CA ASN A 87 -6.00 -14.85 0.36
C ASN A 87 -5.60 -13.42 0.81
N LEU A 88 -5.61 -12.44 -0.10
CA LEU A 88 -5.37 -11.02 0.19
C LEU A 88 -6.68 -10.27 0.50
N MET A 89 -7.82 -10.82 0.09
CA MET A 89 -9.16 -10.30 0.38
C MET A 89 -9.78 -10.90 1.64
N VAL A 90 -9.61 -12.20 1.86
CA VAL A 90 -10.29 -12.94 2.92
C VAL A 90 -9.29 -13.49 3.92
N SER A 91 -9.57 -13.28 5.20
CA SER A 91 -8.78 -13.89 6.28
C SER A 91 -9.27 -15.30 6.58
N HIS A 92 -8.34 -16.19 6.90
CA HIS A 92 -8.69 -17.51 7.43
C HIS A 92 -9.37 -17.37 8.80
N PRO A 93 -10.32 -18.25 9.16
CA PRO A 93 -10.90 -18.29 10.49
C PRO A 93 -9.80 -18.35 11.57
N GLY A 94 -9.87 -17.46 12.57
CA GLY A 94 -8.88 -17.36 13.65
C GLY A 94 -7.65 -16.47 13.34
N ALA A 95 -7.58 -15.85 12.16
CA ALA A 95 -6.53 -14.87 11.88
C ALA A 95 -6.63 -13.66 12.81
N LYS A 96 -5.50 -13.28 13.41
CA LYS A 96 -5.41 -12.11 14.30
C LYS A 96 -5.67 -10.77 13.60
N ARG A 97 -5.49 -10.71 12.27
CA ARG A 97 -5.71 -9.52 11.45
C ARG A 97 -6.75 -9.83 10.39
N ILE A 98 -7.76 -8.97 10.30
CA ILE A 98 -8.74 -9.02 9.21
C ILE A 98 -8.10 -8.39 7.97
N ARG A 99 -8.21 -9.08 6.84
CA ARG A 99 -7.83 -8.62 5.51
C ARG A 99 -9.04 -7.98 4.86
N PHE A 100 -8.83 -6.81 4.27
CA PHE A 100 -9.86 -6.04 3.57
C PHE A 100 -9.38 -5.63 2.17
N GLY A 101 -8.43 -6.36 1.59
CA GLY A 101 -7.94 -6.09 0.24
C GLY A 101 -7.17 -4.78 0.06
N GLN A 102 -6.69 -4.14 1.13
CA GLN A 102 -5.97 -2.86 1.01
C GLN A 102 -4.66 -3.02 0.23
N ASP A 103 -3.96 -4.16 0.37
CA ASP A 103 -2.78 -4.45 -0.48
C ASP A 103 -3.16 -4.53 -1.97
N LEU A 104 -4.34 -5.09 -2.31
CA LEU A 104 -4.84 -5.09 -3.69
C LEU A 104 -5.22 -3.69 -4.16
N HIS A 105 -5.78 -2.86 -3.28
CA HIS A 105 -6.11 -1.48 -3.59
C HIS A 105 -4.84 -0.64 -3.86
N ILE A 106 -3.80 -0.81 -3.04
CA ILE A 106 -2.48 -0.18 -3.26
C ILE A 106 -1.88 -0.67 -4.59
N ALA A 107 -1.94 -1.97 -4.87
CA ALA A 107 -1.44 -2.52 -6.13
C ALA A 107 -2.19 -1.96 -7.35
N ALA A 108 -3.51 -1.84 -7.28
CA ALA A 108 -4.32 -1.22 -8.32
C ALA A 108 -3.91 0.23 -8.56
N ALA A 109 -3.73 1.02 -7.49
CA ALA A 109 -3.29 2.40 -7.58
C ALA A 109 -1.89 2.51 -8.22
N ALA A 110 -0.96 1.61 -7.86
CA ALA A 110 0.37 1.53 -8.46
C ALA A 110 0.33 1.16 -9.95
N LEU A 111 -0.53 0.21 -10.34
CA LEU A 111 -0.71 -0.18 -11.74
C LEU A 111 -1.28 0.97 -12.59
N VAL A 112 -2.25 1.73 -12.07
CA VAL A 112 -2.85 2.85 -12.80
C VAL A 112 -1.89 4.03 -12.91
N SER A 113 -1.23 4.39 -11.80
CA SER A 113 -0.32 5.55 -11.75
C SER A 113 1.09 5.25 -12.26
N GLN A 114 1.42 3.97 -12.51
CA GLN A 114 2.76 3.50 -12.84
C GLN A 114 3.82 3.88 -11.79
N LEU A 115 3.42 4.04 -10.53
CA LEU A 115 4.31 4.37 -9.43
C LEU A 115 4.76 3.12 -8.66
N PRO A 116 6.06 2.97 -8.35
CA PRO A 116 6.54 1.84 -7.55
C PRO A 116 6.03 1.92 -6.10
N ILE A 117 5.97 0.76 -5.45
CA ILE A 117 5.46 0.62 -4.09
C ILE A 117 6.64 0.48 -3.11
N ALA A 118 6.70 1.35 -2.11
CA ALA A 118 7.60 1.22 -0.98
C ALA A 118 6.88 0.52 0.19
N THR A 119 7.31 -0.69 0.57
CA THR A 119 6.57 -1.52 1.53
C THR A 119 7.46 -2.48 2.31
N PHE A 120 7.07 -2.78 3.56
CA PHE A 120 7.62 -3.91 4.33
C PHE A 120 6.89 -5.22 4.03
N ASN A 121 5.69 -5.17 3.45
CA ASN A 121 4.91 -6.35 3.11
C ASN A 121 5.30 -6.93 1.74
N VAL A 122 6.60 -7.15 1.52
CA VAL A 122 7.15 -7.55 0.22
C VAL A 122 6.47 -8.80 -0.33
N LYS A 123 6.16 -9.77 0.53
CA LYS A 123 5.59 -11.07 0.15
C LYS A 123 4.24 -10.93 -0.58
N ASP A 124 3.31 -10.15 -0.03
CA ASP A 124 1.97 -10.02 -0.63
C ASP A 124 2.05 -9.28 -1.97
N PHE A 125 2.91 -8.27 -2.10
CA PHE A 125 3.12 -7.58 -3.37
C PHE A 125 3.88 -8.41 -4.40
N LEU A 126 4.80 -9.28 -4.01
CA LEU A 126 5.43 -10.24 -4.92
C LEU A 126 4.41 -11.27 -5.46
N LEU A 127 3.47 -11.71 -4.62
CA LEU A 127 2.36 -12.57 -5.07
C LEU A 127 1.52 -11.86 -6.14
N ILE A 128 1.14 -10.60 -5.91
CA ILE A 128 0.41 -9.81 -6.90
C ILE A 128 1.24 -9.68 -8.19
N ASN A 129 2.53 -9.31 -8.06
CA ASN A 129 3.45 -9.12 -9.18
C ASN A 129 3.61 -10.35 -10.08
N SER A 130 3.50 -11.57 -9.53
CA SER A 130 3.57 -12.79 -10.34
C SER A 130 2.43 -12.96 -11.35
N TYR A 131 1.30 -12.26 -11.15
CA TYR A 131 0.14 -12.29 -12.05
C TYR A 131 -0.09 -10.95 -12.75
N TYR A 132 0.15 -9.85 -12.03
CA TYR A 132 -0.04 -8.47 -12.47
C TYR A 132 1.28 -7.71 -12.24
N PRO A 133 2.16 -7.62 -13.27
CA PRO A 133 3.47 -6.99 -13.12
C PRO A 133 3.35 -5.58 -12.58
N LEU A 134 3.91 -5.35 -11.39
CA LEU A 134 3.91 -4.06 -10.73
C LEU A 134 5.08 -3.21 -11.23
N PRO A 135 4.94 -1.87 -11.28
CA PRO A 135 6.01 -0.98 -11.74
C PRO A 135 7.29 -1.11 -10.91
N GLY A 136 7.15 -1.43 -9.63
CA GLY A 136 8.26 -1.86 -8.79
C GLY A 136 7.85 -2.10 -7.35
N ILE A 137 8.67 -2.86 -6.64
CA ILE A 137 8.51 -3.16 -5.22
C ILE A 137 9.85 -2.89 -4.56
N TYR A 138 9.86 -1.91 -3.67
CA TYR A 138 11.03 -1.48 -2.92
C TYR A 138 10.78 -1.65 -1.43
N ASN A 139 11.75 -2.18 -0.71
CA ASN A 139 11.70 -2.30 0.74
C ASN A 139 12.64 -1.26 1.39
N PRO A 140 12.09 -0.23 2.06
CA PRO A 140 12.90 0.81 2.69
C PRO A 140 13.62 0.34 3.96
N GLN A 141 13.33 -0.87 4.47
CA GLN A 141 14.00 -1.39 5.67
C GLN A 141 15.44 -1.81 5.38
N ASP A 142 15.66 -2.41 4.22
CA ASP A 142 16.91 -3.03 3.78
C ASP A 142 17.42 -2.43 2.45
N ASP A 143 16.84 -1.32 2.01
CA ASP A 143 17.24 -0.57 0.80
C ASP A 143 17.29 -1.46 -0.46
N THR A 144 16.30 -2.35 -0.61
CA THR A 144 16.31 -3.38 -1.65
C THR A 144 15.11 -3.28 -2.59
N TRP A 145 15.38 -3.32 -3.91
CA TRP A 145 14.37 -3.55 -4.94
C TRP A 145 14.11 -5.04 -5.10
N HIS A 146 12.90 -5.49 -4.80
CA HIS A 146 12.48 -6.89 -4.97
C HIS A 146 11.86 -7.16 -6.33
N ALA A 147 11.33 -6.13 -6.98
CA ALA A 147 10.88 -6.16 -8.36
C ALA A 147 11.05 -4.77 -8.97
N ARG A 148 11.46 -4.72 -10.24
CA ARG A 148 11.55 -3.46 -10.99
C ARG A 148 11.17 -3.75 -12.44
N SER A 149 10.09 -3.15 -12.91
CA SER A 149 9.79 -3.20 -14.34
C SER A 149 10.68 -2.16 -15.03
N LEU A 150 11.48 -2.58 -16.01
CA LEU A 150 12.22 -1.68 -16.89
C LEU A 150 11.36 -1.19 -18.06
N MET A 151 10.09 -1.61 -18.15
CA MET A 151 9.18 -1.25 -19.23
C MET A 151 7.80 -0.84 -18.68
N SER A 152 7.30 0.32 -19.13
CA SER A 152 5.90 0.72 -18.93
C SER A 152 5.04 -0.07 -19.91
N PHE A 153 4.16 -0.95 -19.41
CA PHE A 153 3.16 -1.60 -20.25
C PHE A 153 1.79 -0.99 -19.96
N PRO A 154 1.12 -0.39 -20.95
CA PRO A 154 -0.29 -0.02 -20.82
C PRO A 154 -1.12 -1.28 -20.59
N LEU A 155 -2.00 -1.26 -19.58
CA LEU A 155 -2.81 -2.39 -19.12
C LEU A 155 -3.82 -2.93 -20.17
N ALA A 156 -3.90 -2.33 -21.36
CA ALA A 156 -4.95 -2.56 -22.36
C ALA A 156 -4.77 -3.81 -23.24
N GLU A 157 -3.61 -4.45 -23.28
CA GLU A 157 -3.35 -5.54 -24.26
C GLU A 157 -3.72 -6.96 -23.79
N ARG A 158 -4.19 -7.16 -22.55
CA ARG A 158 -4.49 -8.50 -22.03
C ARG A 158 -5.89 -9.03 -22.33
N ALA A 159 -6.76 -8.24 -22.95
CA ALA A 159 -8.11 -8.68 -23.36
C ALA A 159 -8.14 -9.42 -24.71
N SER A 160 -7.01 -9.52 -25.43
CA SER A 160 -6.97 -10.03 -26.81
C SER A 160 -6.31 -11.40 -26.97
N ALA A 161 -5.76 -12.00 -25.91
CA ALA A 161 -4.98 -13.23 -26.00
C ALA A 161 -5.73 -14.48 -25.45
N SER A 162 -7.03 -14.55 -25.67
CA SER A 162 -7.80 -15.79 -25.53
C SER A 162 -8.85 -15.84 -26.63
N GLN A 163 -8.39 -16.24 -27.83
CA GLN A 163 -9.18 -16.87 -28.88
C GLN A 163 -8.56 -18.22 -29.19
#